data_AF-D8UI26-F1
#
_entry.id   AF-D8UI26-F1
#
_cell.length_a   1.000
_cell.length_b   1.000
_cell.length_c   1.000
_cell.angle_alpha   90.00
_cell.angle_beta   90.00
_cell.angle_gamma   90.00
#
_symmetry.space_group_name_H-M   'P 1'
#
loop_
_entity.id
_entity.type
_entity.pdbx_description
1 polymer ?
#
loop_
_entity_poly.entity_id
_entity_poly.type
_entity_poly.pdbx_seq_one_letter_code
_entity_poly.pdbx_strand_id
1 'polypeptide(L)'
;MDIKQLARSLGITQQPAIGRAAELLRLLKLKVPGSLGQGEICRPAVCLELACQTTPGCKLPVREEFIRYSCSAPKVYNEMFTRIQRLLDVRPALDLRELVTLFGCSQLHDSTQQLLRMYKNRVLESLSDAERARADLSRPALLAAAFLHTAKKHRARVDRAALINKMGLTRAELATALGDFISRCGDQMASAASRKRDRNDE
;
A
#
# COMPACT_ATOMS: atom_id res chain seq x y z
N MET A 1 3.03 -25.97 -10.74
CA MET A 1 3.27 -24.93 -11.77
C MET A 1 4.63 -24.31 -11.53
N ASP A 2 5.52 -24.32 -12.54
CA ASP A 2 6.85 -23.70 -12.45
C ASP A 2 6.75 -22.19 -12.72
N ILE A 3 7.34 -21.37 -11.85
CA ILE A 3 7.37 -19.90 -11.97
C ILE A 3 8.02 -19.49 -13.30
N LYS A 4 9.06 -20.19 -13.77
CA LYS A 4 9.74 -19.86 -15.02
C LYS A 4 8.88 -20.11 -16.25
N GLN A 5 8.01 -21.12 -16.19
CA GLN A 5 7.05 -21.38 -17.27
C GLN A 5 5.94 -20.34 -17.25
N LEU A 6 5.41 -20.02 -16.06
CA LEU A 6 4.39 -19.00 -15.90
C LEU A 6 4.86 -17.61 -16.34
N ALA A 7 6.09 -17.22 -15.98
CA ALA A 7 6.69 -15.96 -16.41
C ALA A 7 6.81 -15.86 -17.94
N ARG A 8 7.22 -16.96 -18.60
CA ARG A 8 7.25 -17.03 -20.08
C ARG A 8 5.86 -16.86 -20.69
N SER A 9 4.85 -17.52 -20.14
CA SER A 9 3.47 -17.40 -20.62
C SER A 9 2.89 -15.99 -20.46
N LEU A 10 3.32 -15.25 -19.44
CA LEU A 10 2.92 -13.87 -19.16
C LEU A 10 3.82 -12.82 -19.85
N GLY A 11 4.82 -13.24 -20.62
CA GLY A 11 5.76 -12.33 -21.28
C GLY A 11 6.70 -11.60 -20.30
N ILE A 12 6.87 -12.10 -19.08
CA ILE A 12 7.80 -11.56 -18.08
C ILE A 12 9.19 -12.13 -18.39
N THR A 13 10.06 -11.28 -18.92
CA THR A 13 11.45 -11.64 -19.27
C THR A 13 12.46 -11.16 -18.23
N GLN A 14 12.01 -10.41 -17.23
CA GLN A 14 12.87 -9.83 -16.20
C GLN A 14 13.33 -10.90 -15.22
N GLN A 15 14.57 -11.34 -15.38
CA GLN A 15 15.24 -12.27 -14.47
C GLN A 15 15.21 -11.86 -12.98
N PRO A 16 15.37 -10.57 -12.58
CA PRO A 16 15.25 -10.19 -11.18
C PRO A 16 13.84 -10.43 -10.62
N ALA A 17 12.78 -10.20 -11.40
CA ALA A 17 11.40 -10.46 -10.98
C ALA A 17 11.14 -11.97 -10.84
N ILE A 18 11.66 -12.79 -11.76
CA ILE A 18 11.53 -14.26 -11.72
C ILE A 18 12.28 -14.84 -10.50
N GLY A 19 13.51 -14.37 -10.24
CA GLY A 19 14.29 -14.77 -9.07
C GLY A 19 13.56 -14.40 -7.78
N ARG A 20 13.07 -13.16 -7.69
CA ARG A 20 12.30 -12.70 -6.54
C ARG A 20 11.02 -13.50 -6.33
N ALA A 21 10.28 -13.83 -7.39
CA ALA A 21 9.08 -14.66 -7.31
C ALA A 21 9.39 -16.06 -6.73
N ALA A 22 10.52 -16.67 -7.13
CA ALA A 22 10.95 -17.96 -6.61
C ALA A 22 11.32 -17.90 -5.11
N GLU A 23 11.98 -16.82 -4.69
CA GLU A 23 12.26 -16.56 -3.28
C GLU A 23 10.97 -16.40 -2.46
N LEU A 24 10.03 -15.58 -2.95
CA LEU A 24 8.74 -15.36 -2.30
C LEU A 24 7.95 -16.66 -2.15
N LEU A 25 7.97 -17.53 -3.17
CA LEU A 25 7.33 -18.83 -3.09
C LEU A 25 8.02 -19.74 -2.07
N ARG A 26 9.36 -19.73 -1.99
CA ARG A 26 10.09 -20.50 -0.98
C ARG A 26 9.77 -20.00 0.43
N LEU A 27 9.74 -18.69 0.62
CA LEU A 27 9.41 -18.05 1.90
C LEU A 27 7.96 -18.32 2.31
N LEU A 28 7.02 -18.34 1.35
CA LEU A 28 5.63 -18.69 1.60
C LEU A 28 5.48 -20.14 2.08
N LYS A 29 6.21 -21.08 1.46
CA LYS A 29 6.21 -22.49 1.90
C LYS A 29 6.76 -22.66 3.32
N LEU A 30 7.72 -21.83 3.73
CA LEU A 30 8.27 -21.84 5.08
C LEU A 30 7.29 -21.24 6.11
N LYS A 31 6.66 -20.10 5.79
CA LYS A 31 5.70 -19.44 6.69
C LYS A 31 4.36 -20.15 6.79
N VAL A 32 3.96 -20.87 5.75
CA VAL A 32 2.72 -21.65 5.71
C VAL A 32 3.07 -23.09 5.36
N PRO A 33 3.49 -23.91 6.35
CA PRO A 33 3.78 -25.32 6.12
C PRO A 33 2.51 -26.14 5.80
N GLY A 34 1.32 -25.59 6.05
CA GLY A 34 0.03 -26.21 5.73
C GLY A 34 -0.51 -25.89 4.32
N SER A 35 -1.63 -26.53 3.98
CA SER A 35 -2.36 -26.20 2.75
C SER A 35 -3.06 -24.85 2.87
N LEU A 36 -3.01 -24.04 1.80
CA LEU A 36 -3.79 -22.81 1.68
C LEU A 36 -5.22 -23.09 1.14
N GLY A 37 -5.65 -24.35 1.14
CA GLY A 37 -6.92 -24.80 0.60
C GLY A 37 -7.02 -24.57 -0.90
N GLN A 38 -8.13 -24.00 -1.37
CA GLN A 38 -8.36 -23.72 -2.80
C GLN A 38 -7.35 -22.74 -3.41
N GLY A 39 -6.58 -22.02 -2.58
CA GLY A 39 -5.56 -21.06 -2.99
C GLY A 39 -4.18 -21.64 -3.31
N GLU A 40 -3.99 -22.96 -3.22
CA GLU A 40 -2.66 -23.57 -3.47
C GLU A 40 -2.21 -23.45 -4.92
N ILE A 41 -3.16 -23.56 -5.85
CA ILE A 41 -2.90 -23.54 -7.30
C ILE A 41 -2.42 -22.16 -7.75
N CYS A 42 -2.91 -21.08 -7.12
CA CYS A 42 -2.55 -19.71 -7.47
C CYS A 42 -1.30 -19.16 -6.75
N ARG A 43 -0.67 -19.91 -5.83
CA ARG A 43 0.53 -19.43 -5.09
C ARG A 43 1.64 -18.93 -6.03
N PRO A 44 2.04 -19.68 -7.09
CA PRO A 44 3.11 -19.24 -7.98
C PRO A 44 2.75 -17.97 -8.75
N ALA A 45 1.48 -17.84 -9.17
CA ALA A 45 1.00 -16.67 -9.89
C ALA A 45 0.92 -15.41 -9.02
N VAL A 46 0.47 -15.56 -7.77
CA VAL A 46 0.44 -14.46 -6.80
C VAL A 46 1.86 -14.01 -6.44
N CYS A 47 2.78 -14.95 -6.17
CA CYS A 47 4.18 -14.61 -5.88
C CYS A 47 4.85 -13.91 -7.06
N LEU A 48 4.51 -14.30 -8.30
CA LEU A 48 5.01 -13.64 -9.50
C LEU A 48 4.43 -12.24 -9.68
N GLU A 49 3.12 -12.04 -9.46
CA GLU A 49 2.51 -10.71 -9.49
C GLU A 49 3.15 -9.77 -8.45
N LEU A 50 3.32 -10.24 -7.21
CA LEU A 50 3.98 -9.48 -6.14
C LEU A 50 5.43 -9.14 -6.44
N ALA A 51 6.17 -10.09 -7.03
CA ALA A 51 7.55 -9.85 -7.46
C ALA A 51 7.62 -8.80 -8.57
N CYS A 52 6.70 -8.82 -9.54
CA CYS A 52 6.62 -7.80 -10.57
C CYS A 52 6.28 -6.42 -10.01
N GLN A 53 5.39 -6.34 -9.02
CA GLN A 53 5.01 -5.07 -8.37
C GLN A 53 6.14 -4.45 -7.55
N THR A 54 7.04 -5.28 -7.00
CA THR A 54 8.14 -4.81 -6.14
C THR A 54 9.46 -4.66 -6.88
N THR A 55 9.56 -5.18 -8.10
CA THR A 55 10.76 -5.06 -8.93
C THR A 55 10.64 -3.82 -9.82
N PRO A 56 11.46 -2.77 -9.62
CA PRO A 56 11.43 -1.58 -10.45
C PRO A 56 11.77 -1.93 -11.91
N GLY A 57 11.02 -1.35 -12.85
CA GLY A 57 11.21 -1.59 -14.29
C GLY A 57 10.61 -2.90 -14.81
N CYS A 58 9.93 -3.69 -13.98
CA CYS A 58 9.19 -4.85 -14.45
C CYS A 58 7.87 -4.43 -15.11
N LYS A 59 7.60 -4.93 -16.32
CA LYS A 59 6.28 -4.78 -16.94
C LYS A 59 5.31 -5.61 -16.10
N LEU A 60 4.30 -4.95 -15.51
CA LEU A 60 3.25 -5.63 -14.76
C LEU A 60 2.12 -6.00 -15.74
N PRO A 61 1.89 -7.29 -16.03
CA PRO A 61 0.74 -7.74 -16.81
C PRO A 61 -0.59 -7.43 -16.11
N VAL A 62 -1.69 -7.47 -16.87
CA VAL A 62 -3.03 -7.26 -16.29
C VAL A 62 -3.33 -8.40 -15.32
N ARG A 63 -3.89 -8.09 -14.15
CA ARG A 63 -4.23 -9.10 -13.12
C ARG A 63 -5.10 -10.24 -13.66
N GLU A 64 -5.95 -9.95 -14.64
CA GLU A 64 -6.78 -10.95 -15.32
C GLU A 64 -5.98 -12.05 -16.03
N GLU A 65 -4.80 -11.72 -16.56
CA GLU A 65 -3.91 -12.70 -17.16
C GLU A 65 -3.36 -13.65 -16.09
N PHE A 66 -2.94 -13.11 -14.94
CA PHE A 66 -2.50 -13.95 -13.82
C PHE A 66 -3.61 -14.88 -13.33
N ILE A 67 -4.85 -14.38 -13.21
CA ILE A 67 -6.03 -15.16 -12.82
C ILE A 67 -6.31 -16.27 -13.85
N ARG A 68 -6.20 -15.95 -15.14
CA ARG A 68 -6.41 -16.88 -16.25
C ARG A 68 -5.38 -18.01 -16.23
N TYR A 69 -4.10 -17.69 -16.07
CA TYR A 69 -3.04 -18.69 -16.02
C TYR A 69 -3.01 -19.48 -14.70
N SER A 70 -3.46 -18.90 -13.59
CA SER A 70 -3.56 -19.62 -12.32
C SER A 70 -4.76 -20.57 -12.23
N CYS A 71 -5.63 -20.59 -13.25
CA CYS A 71 -6.84 -21.41 -13.31
C CYS A 71 -7.73 -21.28 -12.06
N SER A 72 -7.76 -20.08 -11.45
CA SER A 72 -8.48 -19.83 -10.20
C SER A 72 -9.60 -18.83 -10.39
N ALA A 73 -10.67 -18.95 -9.60
CA ALA A 73 -11.73 -17.94 -9.61
C ALA A 73 -11.15 -16.56 -9.20
N PRO A 74 -11.60 -15.44 -9.80
CA PRO A 74 -11.10 -14.10 -9.48
C PRO A 74 -11.22 -13.73 -7.99
N LYS A 75 -12.29 -14.21 -7.34
CA LYS A 75 -12.50 -14.00 -5.89
C LYS A 75 -11.41 -14.68 -5.07
N VAL A 76 -11.18 -15.97 -5.31
CA VAL A 76 -10.14 -16.76 -4.63
C VAL A 76 -8.76 -16.16 -4.88
N TYR A 77 -8.48 -15.75 -6.12
CA TYR A 77 -7.21 -15.11 -6.46
C TYR A 77 -6.97 -13.82 -5.67
N ASN A 78 -7.94 -12.89 -5.66
CA ASN A 78 -7.80 -11.62 -4.95
C ASN A 78 -7.66 -11.79 -3.43
N GLU A 79 -8.40 -12.75 -2.85
CA GLU A 79 -8.27 -13.10 -1.44
C GLU A 79 -6.88 -13.67 -1.13
N MET A 80 -6.37 -14.58 -1.97
CA MET A 80 -5.04 -15.17 -1.81
C MET A 80 -3.94 -14.16 -2.05
N PHE A 81 -4.09 -13.27 -3.02
CA PHE A 81 -3.19 -12.15 -3.28
C PHE A 81 -3.02 -11.32 -2.01
N THR A 82 -4.12 -10.85 -1.44
CA THR A 82 -4.13 -10.06 -0.20
C THR A 82 -3.58 -10.85 0.99
N ARG A 83 -3.83 -12.16 1.07
CA ARG A 83 -3.34 -13.01 2.16
C ARG A 83 -1.83 -13.24 2.07
N ILE A 84 -1.31 -13.60 0.90
CA ILE A 84 0.11 -13.84 0.66
C ILE A 84 0.90 -12.54 0.78
N GLN A 85 0.38 -11.44 0.24
CA GLN A 85 0.97 -10.11 0.39
C GLN A 85 1.21 -9.76 1.86
N ARG A 86 0.23 -10.02 2.73
CA ARG A 86 0.34 -9.82 4.18
C ARG A 86 1.29 -10.81 4.86
N LEU A 87 1.21 -12.09 4.52
CA LEU A 87 2.07 -13.12 5.12
C LEU A 87 3.55 -12.88 4.84
N LEU A 88 3.87 -12.44 3.62
CA LEU A 88 5.23 -12.15 3.19
C LEU A 88 5.66 -10.71 3.53
N ASP A 89 4.72 -9.86 3.96
CA ASP A 89 4.85 -8.42 4.16
C ASP A 89 5.48 -7.70 2.95
N VAL A 90 5.12 -8.18 1.75
CA VAL A 90 5.61 -7.64 0.47
C VAL A 90 4.59 -6.62 0.00
N ARG A 91 4.80 -5.35 0.33
CA ARG A 91 3.91 -4.26 -0.10
C ARG A 91 4.52 -3.53 -1.29
N PRO A 92 3.73 -3.12 -2.29
CA PRO A 92 4.24 -2.22 -3.32
C PRO A 92 4.68 -0.93 -2.61
N ALA A 93 5.90 -0.48 -2.88
CA ALA A 93 6.40 0.79 -2.40
C ALA A 93 5.70 1.91 -3.17
N LEU A 94 4.42 2.14 -2.87
CA LEU A 94 3.65 3.22 -3.46
C LEU A 94 4.06 4.52 -2.79
N ASP A 95 4.77 5.35 -3.55
CA ASP A 95 5.12 6.69 -3.10
C ASP A 95 3.90 7.62 -3.16
N LEU A 96 3.94 8.68 -2.35
CA LEU A 96 2.89 9.72 -2.35
C LEU A 96 2.61 10.25 -3.76
N ARG A 97 3.65 10.38 -4.59
CA ARG A 97 3.56 10.85 -5.98
C ARG A 97 2.77 9.90 -6.87
N GLU A 98 2.98 8.60 -6.72
CA GLU A 98 2.25 7.59 -7.47
C GLU A 98 0.80 7.55 -7.01
N LEU A 99 0.57 7.68 -5.70
CA LEU A 99 -0.77 7.71 -5.13
C LEU A 99 -1.61 8.88 -5.66
N VAL A 100 -1.07 10.09 -5.65
CA VAL A 100 -1.79 11.26 -6.19
C VAL A 100 -2.05 11.13 -7.69
N THR A 101 -1.16 10.48 -8.43
CA THR A 101 -1.32 10.25 -9.88
C THR A 101 -2.42 9.22 -10.13
N LEU A 102 -2.44 8.11 -9.38
CA LEU A 102 -3.44 7.05 -9.49
C LEU A 102 -4.86 7.53 -9.19
N PHE A 103 -5.01 8.45 -8.24
CA PHE A 103 -6.31 9.03 -7.87
C PHE A 103 -6.62 10.35 -8.61
N GLY A 104 -5.76 10.80 -9.53
CA GLY A 104 -5.95 12.06 -10.27
C GLY A 104 -5.97 13.30 -9.36
N CYS A 105 -5.38 13.22 -8.18
CA CYS A 105 -5.43 14.21 -7.11
C CYS A 105 -4.07 14.88 -6.89
N SER A 106 -3.42 15.36 -7.95
CA SER A 106 -2.09 16.01 -7.88
C SER A 106 -2.04 17.20 -6.92
N GLN A 107 -3.16 17.94 -6.79
CA GLN A 107 -3.31 19.08 -5.88
C GLN A 107 -3.18 18.70 -4.39
N LEU A 108 -3.35 17.41 -4.06
CA LEU A 108 -3.23 16.94 -2.67
C LEU A 108 -1.79 16.65 -2.28
N HIS A 109 -0.86 16.52 -3.23
CA HIS A 109 0.53 16.11 -2.97
C HIS A 109 1.18 16.93 -1.86
N ASP A 110 1.23 18.26 -2.04
CA ASP A 110 1.94 19.14 -1.10
C ASP A 110 1.22 19.20 0.26
N SER A 111 -0.11 19.16 0.24
CA SER A 111 -0.93 19.13 1.46
C SER A 111 -0.73 17.84 2.25
N THR A 112 -0.67 16.69 1.58
CA THR A 112 -0.43 15.39 2.21
C THR A 112 1.00 15.28 2.71
N GLN A 113 1.97 15.79 1.95
CA GLN A 113 3.38 15.80 2.35
C GLN A 113 3.62 16.69 3.57
N GLN A 114 3.01 17.87 3.62
CA GLN A 114 3.07 18.77 4.77
C GLN A 114 2.44 18.12 6.00
N LEU A 115 1.27 17.48 5.85
CA LEU A 115 0.60 16.77 6.94
C LEU A 115 1.46 15.62 7.49
N LEU A 116 2.10 14.84 6.61
CA LEU A 116 3.01 13.76 7.01
C LEU A 116 4.24 14.28 7.76
N ARG A 117 4.86 15.37 7.30
CA ARG A 117 6.00 16.00 7.98
C ARG A 117 5.60 16.48 9.38
N MET A 118 4.47 17.15 9.51
CA MET A 118 3.96 17.61 10.81
C MET A 118 3.64 16.46 11.76
N TYR A 119 3.00 15.40 11.26
CA TYR A 119 2.74 14.21 12.04
C TYR A 119 4.04 13.58 12.54
N LYS A 120 5.05 13.42 11.67
CA LYS A 120 6.36 12.89 12.05
C LYS A 120 7.03 13.74 13.13
N ASN A 121 7.06 15.06 12.97
CA ASN A 121 7.65 15.96 13.96
C ASN A 121 6.96 15.84 15.33
N ARG A 122 5.63 15.85 15.38
CA ARG A 122 4.87 15.69 16.63
C ARG A 122 5.02 14.33 17.26
N VAL A 123 5.06 13.28 16.45
CA VAL A 123 5.27 11.93 16.95
C VAL A 123 6.67 11.82 17.56
N LEU A 124 7.69 12.37 16.91
CA LEU A 124 9.05 12.46 17.47
C LEU A 124 9.10 13.29 18.76
N GLU A 125 8.36 14.40 18.85
CA GLU A 125 8.26 15.22 20.06
C GLU A 125 7.55 14.50 21.22
N SER A 126 6.54 13.67 20.91
CA SER A 126 5.72 12.97 21.90
C SER A 126 6.28 11.63 22.39
N LEU A 127 7.25 11.06 21.67
CA LEU A 127 7.78 9.72 21.96
C LEU A 127 9.12 9.81 22.67
N SER A 128 9.32 8.94 23.66
CA SER A 128 10.61 8.68 24.30
C SER A 128 11.58 7.99 23.32
N ASP A 129 12.90 8.07 23.55
CA ASP A 129 13.91 7.51 22.63
C ASP A 129 13.73 6.00 22.36
N ALA A 130 13.23 5.25 23.35
CA ALA A 130 12.91 3.82 23.21
C ALA A 130 11.70 3.56 22.30
N GLU A 131 10.73 4.49 22.27
CA GLU A 131 9.55 4.40 21.42
C GLU A 131 9.82 4.96 20.02
N ARG A 132 10.71 5.95 19.87
CA ARG A 132 11.21 6.42 18.56
C ARG A 132 11.87 5.30 17.76
N ALA A 133 12.61 4.42 18.44
CA ALA A 133 13.24 3.25 17.82
C ALA A 133 12.24 2.16 17.41
N ARG A 134 11.05 2.14 18.02
CA ARG A 134 9.97 1.17 17.75
C ARG A 134 8.87 1.72 16.84
N ALA A 135 8.76 3.04 16.70
CA ALA A 135 7.77 3.68 15.87
C ALA A 135 8.16 3.58 14.39
N ASP A 136 7.58 2.62 13.68
CA ASP A 136 7.72 2.56 12.23
C ASP A 136 6.86 3.65 11.57
N LEU A 137 7.48 4.80 11.34
CA LEU A 137 6.89 5.96 10.65
C LEU A 137 6.89 5.82 9.13
N SER A 138 7.37 4.68 8.60
CA SER A 138 7.36 4.34 7.18
C SER A 138 6.14 3.50 6.77
N ARG A 139 5.28 3.14 7.73
CA ARG A 139 4.13 2.27 7.46
C ARG A 139 3.23 2.88 6.38
N PRO A 140 2.89 2.14 5.31
CA PRO A 140 1.98 2.62 4.26
C PRO A 140 0.58 2.95 4.80
N ALA A 141 0.20 2.40 5.96
CA ALA A 141 -1.02 2.78 6.66
C ALA A 141 -1.05 4.28 7.06
N LEU A 142 0.10 4.86 7.43
CA LEU A 142 0.23 6.28 7.76
C LEU A 142 0.06 7.16 6.52
N LEU A 143 0.69 6.78 5.41
CA LEU A 143 0.51 7.45 4.12
C LEU A 143 -0.96 7.41 3.68
N ALA A 144 -1.64 6.27 3.84
CA ALA A 144 -3.06 6.11 3.52
C ALA A 144 -3.95 7.02 4.35
N ALA A 145 -3.69 7.06 5.66
CA ALA A 145 -4.45 7.87 6.60
C ALA A 145 -4.28 9.37 6.30
N ALA A 146 -3.05 9.82 6.06
CA ALA A 146 -2.77 11.21 5.68
C ALA A 146 -3.44 11.58 4.35
N PHE A 147 -3.39 10.69 3.35
CA PHE A 147 -4.01 10.92 2.05
C PHE A 147 -5.54 10.99 2.15
N LEU A 148 -6.19 10.09 2.89
CA LEU A 148 -7.65 10.16 3.11
C LEU A 148 -8.06 11.39 3.91
N HIS A 149 -7.26 11.78 4.90
CA HIS A 149 -7.55 12.95 5.71
C HIS A 149 -7.47 14.24 4.87
N THR A 150 -6.44 14.36 4.02
CA THR A 150 -6.31 15.48 3.08
C THR A 150 -7.38 15.45 1.98
N ALA A 151 -7.71 14.28 1.44
CA ALA A 151 -8.82 14.15 0.50
C ALA A 151 -10.15 14.62 1.10
N LYS A 152 -10.42 14.28 2.36
CA LYS A 152 -11.62 14.76 3.08
C LYS A 152 -11.61 16.29 3.23
N LYS A 153 -10.47 16.89 3.55
CA LYS A 153 -10.32 18.36 3.67
C LYS A 153 -10.59 19.08 2.35
N HIS A 154 -10.10 18.54 1.24
CA HIS A 154 -10.22 19.13 -0.09
C HIS A 154 -11.46 18.66 -0.88
N ARG A 155 -12.39 17.94 -0.24
CA ARG A 155 -13.59 17.34 -0.85
C ARG A 155 -13.30 16.48 -2.09
N ALA A 156 -12.12 15.88 -2.15
CA ALA A 156 -11.75 14.98 -3.24
C ALA A 156 -12.45 13.62 -3.10
N ARG A 157 -12.94 13.07 -4.21
CA ARG A 157 -13.56 11.74 -4.25
C ARG A 157 -12.48 10.66 -4.26
N VAL A 158 -12.06 10.23 -3.09
CA VAL A 158 -11.12 9.09 -2.94
C VAL A 158 -11.88 7.87 -2.42
N ASP A 159 -11.87 6.80 -3.21
CA ASP A 159 -12.44 5.52 -2.79
C ASP A 159 -11.51 4.82 -1.77
N ARG A 160 -12.04 4.64 -0.55
CA ARG A 160 -11.33 3.94 0.54
C ARG A 160 -11.03 2.49 0.19
N ALA A 161 -11.93 1.79 -0.49
CA ALA A 161 -11.73 0.39 -0.85
C ALA A 161 -10.61 0.25 -1.89
N ALA A 162 -10.60 1.13 -2.89
CA ALA A 162 -9.52 1.20 -3.88
C ALA A 162 -8.16 1.50 -3.21
N LEU A 163 -8.12 2.43 -2.25
CA LEU A 163 -6.89 2.77 -1.54
C LEU A 163 -6.33 1.59 -0.72
N ILE A 164 -7.19 0.90 0.03
CA ILE A 164 -6.85 -0.28 0.81
C ILE A 164 -6.23 -1.36 -0.09
N ASN A 165 -6.88 -1.64 -1.23
CA ASN A 165 -6.43 -2.65 -2.18
C ASN A 165 -5.10 -2.27 -2.83
N LYS A 166 -4.92 -1.01 -3.23
CA LYS A 166 -3.69 -0.53 -3.87
C LYS A 166 -2.50 -0.56 -2.93
N MET A 167 -2.70 -0.17 -1.67
CA MET A 167 -1.63 -0.09 -0.67
C MET A 167 -1.42 -1.38 0.12
N GLY A 168 -2.20 -2.43 -0.16
CA GLY A 168 -2.08 -3.72 0.52
C GLY A 168 -2.45 -3.67 2.00
N LEU A 169 -3.37 -2.78 2.38
CA LEU A 169 -3.76 -2.55 3.77
C LEU A 169 -5.00 -3.35 4.14
N THR A 170 -5.25 -3.50 5.44
CA THR A 170 -6.55 -3.93 5.97
C THR A 170 -7.41 -2.73 6.39
N ARG A 171 -8.73 -2.92 6.43
CA ARG A 171 -9.66 -1.91 6.97
C ARG A 171 -9.30 -1.54 8.42
N ALA A 172 -8.87 -2.51 9.22
CA ALA A 172 -8.46 -2.30 10.61
C ALA A 172 -7.19 -1.46 10.71
N GLU A 173 -6.12 -1.82 9.98
CA GLU A 173 -4.87 -1.03 9.96
C GLU A 173 -5.12 0.42 9.54
N LEU A 174 -5.97 0.62 8.52
CA LEU A 174 -6.34 1.95 8.07
C LEU A 174 -7.16 2.71 9.12
N ALA A 175 -8.12 2.06 9.77
CA ALA A 175 -8.94 2.67 10.81
C ALA A 175 -8.11 3.09 12.02
N THR A 176 -7.19 2.23 12.48
CA THR A 176 -6.25 2.54 13.56
C THR A 176 -5.37 3.73 13.18
N ALA A 177 -4.74 3.69 12.00
CA ALA A 177 -3.88 4.79 11.56
C ALA A 177 -4.65 6.12 11.39
N LEU A 178 -5.91 6.07 10.94
CA LEU A 178 -6.78 7.25 10.87
C LEU A 178 -7.14 7.77 12.26
N GLY A 179 -7.47 6.89 13.22
CA GLY A 179 -7.74 7.26 14.59
C GLY A 179 -6.55 7.97 15.24
N ASP A 180 -5.35 7.41 15.06
CA ASP A 180 -4.10 8.00 15.54
C ASP A 180 -3.83 9.37 14.89
N PHE A 181 -4.07 9.49 13.58
CA PHE A 181 -3.94 10.77 12.86
C PHE A 181 -4.93 11.81 13.37
N ILE A 182 -6.20 11.44 13.59
CA ILE A 182 -7.23 12.38 14.05
C ILE A 182 -6.96 12.79 15.51
N SER A 183 -6.53 11.88 16.36
CA SER A 183 -6.18 12.19 17.75
C SER A 183 -5.02 13.19 17.84
N ARG A 184 -3.97 13.01 17.01
CA ARG A 184 -2.74 13.82 17.06
C ARG A 184 -2.78 15.09 16.20
N CYS A 185 -3.61 15.12 15.17
CA CYS A 185 -3.73 16.24 14.21
C CYS A 185 -5.13 16.86 14.14
N GLY A 186 -6.09 16.42 14.97
CA GLY A 186 -7.49 16.87 14.95
C GLY A 186 -7.68 18.36 15.20
N ASP A 187 -6.83 18.96 16.04
CA ASP A 187 -6.94 20.36 16.46
C ASP A 187 -6.76 21.39 15.33
N GLN A 188 -6.18 21.01 14.19
CA GLN A 188 -5.89 21.96 13.10
C GLN A 188 -6.83 21.87 11.90
N MET A 189 -7.89 21.05 11.97
CA MET A 189 -9.00 21.15 11.01
C MET A 189 -9.78 22.46 11.15
N ALA A 190 -9.75 23.12 12.31
CA ALA A 190 -10.39 24.41 12.52
C ALA A 190 -9.51 25.60 12.09
N SER A 191 -8.18 25.52 12.23
CA SER A 191 -7.30 26.68 12.07
C SER A 191 -6.89 26.99 10.63
N ALA A 192 -6.99 26.03 9.70
CA ALA A 192 -6.67 26.28 8.28
C ALA A 192 -7.76 27.09 7.54
N ALA A 193 -8.98 27.17 8.07
CA ALA A 193 -10.03 28.06 7.55
C ALA A 193 -9.88 29.51 8.06
N SER A 194 -9.06 29.75 9.09
CA SER A 194 -8.98 31.06 9.76
C SER A 194 -7.72 31.87 9.45
N ARG A 195 -6.77 31.36 8.64
CA ARG A 195 -5.54 32.11 8.28
C ARG A 195 -5.56 32.83 6.92
N LYS A 196 -6.75 33.07 6.36
CA LYS A 196 -6.91 33.85 5.12
C LYS A 196 -7.70 35.16 5.31
N ARG A 197 -7.87 35.63 6.54
CA ARG A 197 -8.67 36.85 6.83
C ARG A 197 -7.96 37.96 7.61
N ASP A 198 -6.65 37.86 7.88
CA ASP A 198 -5.89 38.94 8.53
C ASP A 198 -4.58 39.21 7.77
N ARG A 199 -4.69 39.84 6.59
CA ARG A 199 -3.67 40.70 5.97
C ARG A 199 -4.34 41.56 4.89
N ASN A 200 -5.13 42.55 5.31
CA ASN A 200 -5.33 43.77 4.52
C ASN A 200 -5.89 44.87 5.43
N ASP A 201 -5.03 45.40 6.30
CA ASP A 201 -5.13 46.75 6.86
C ASP A 201 -3.73 47.32 6.81
N GLU A 202 -3.44 48.04 5.72
CA GLU A 202 -2.61 49.26 5.65
C GLU A 202 -2.69 49.84 4.23
#